data_AF-A0A7Y5HDI8-F1
#
_entry.id   AF-A0A7Y5HDI8-F1
#
_cell.length_a   1.000
_cell.length_b   1.000
_cell.length_c   1.000
_cell.angle_alpha   90.00
_cell.angle_beta   90.00
_cell.angle_gamma   90.00
#
_symmetry.space_group_name_H-M   'P 1'
#
loop_
_entity.id
_entity.type
_entity.pdbx_description
1 polymer ?
#
loop_
_entity_poly.entity_id
_entity_poly.type
_entity_poly.pdbx_seq_one_letter_code
_entity_poly.pdbx_strand_id
1 'polypeptide(L)' 'MRLFASVLLLAALSAPAFAQGARGGRTKMDRDGGPVAGDPAPDFNLKSIDGAFSLKLSSLRDKRPVVLLFGSYT' A
#
# COMPACT_ATOMS: atom_id res chain seq x y z
N MET A 1 -2.16 49.58 18.44
CA MET A 1 -1.76 49.87 17.04
C MET A 1 -1.56 48.54 16.33
N ARG A 2 -2.21 48.36 15.19
CA ARG A 2 -2.16 47.17 14.34
C ARG A 2 -0.80 47.13 13.65
N LEU A 3 -0.09 46.00 13.67
CA LEU A 3 0.93 45.70 12.66
C LEU A 3 0.77 44.24 12.24
N PHE A 4 0.24 44.09 11.02
CA PHE A 4 0.26 42.88 10.23
C PHE A 4 1.71 42.53 9.86
N ALA A 5 2.06 41.24 9.86
CA ALA A 5 2.89 40.57 8.83
C ALA A 5 3.60 39.35 9.41
N SER A 6 3.16 38.15 9.06
CA SER A 6 3.99 37.26 8.23
C SER A 6 3.35 35.90 8.11
N VAL A 7 2.95 35.62 6.89
CA VAL A 7 2.71 34.30 6.33
C VAL A 7 4.02 33.53 6.38
N LEU A 8 3.99 32.31 6.93
CA LEU A 8 4.78 31.22 6.37
C LEU A 8 4.00 29.92 6.50
N LEU A 9 3.14 29.70 5.50
CA LEU A 9 2.54 28.42 5.21
C LEU A 9 3.66 27.49 4.73
N LEU A 10 4.11 26.56 5.58
CA LEU A 10 4.95 25.45 5.15
C LEU A 10 4.21 24.15 5.42
N ALA A 11 3.20 23.87 4.57
CA ALA A 11 2.70 22.52 4.41
C ALA A 11 3.81 21.71 3.73
N ALA A 12 4.71 21.14 4.53
CA ALA A 12 5.64 20.12 4.08
C ALA A 12 4.78 18.90 3.70
N LEU A 13 4.46 18.84 2.41
CA LEU A 13 3.80 17.74 1.75
C LEU A 13 4.75 16.53 1.83
N SER A 14 4.71 15.81 2.95
CA SER A 14 5.22 14.45 3.05
C SER A 14 4.30 13.57 2.19
N ALA A 15 4.46 13.64 0.87
CA ALA A 15 3.84 12.70 -0.04
C ALA A 15 4.37 11.31 0.32
N PRO A 16 3.53 10.33 0.71
CA PRO A 16 3.99 8.96 0.66
C PRO A 16 4.27 8.67 -0.81
N ALA A 17 5.50 8.29 -1.12
CA ALA A 17 5.88 7.77 -2.42
C ALA A 17 5.19 6.41 -2.65
N PHE A 18 3.89 6.45 -2.88
CA PHE A 18 3.06 5.32 -3.30
C PHE A 18 2.46 5.67 -4.67
N ALA A 19 3.32 6.09 -5.59
CA ALA A 19 2.93 6.43 -6.95
C ALA A 19 3.95 5.88 -7.96
N GLN A 20 4.08 4.55 -7.98
CA GLN A 20 4.80 3.80 -9.01
C GLN A 20 4.17 2.40 -9.03
N GLY A 21 3.51 1.90 -10.07
CA GLY A 21 3.01 2.52 -11.29
C GLY A 21 1.78 1.77 -11.80
N ALA A 22 0.78 2.50 -12.28
CA ALA A 22 -0.35 1.94 -13.01
C ALA A 22 -0.01 1.91 -14.51
N ARG A 23 0.52 0.79 -14.99
CA ARG A 23 0.47 0.42 -16.42
C ARG A 23 0.12 -1.04 -16.54
N GLY A 24 -1.15 -1.31 -16.88
CA GLY A 24 -1.62 -2.64 -17.22
C GLY A 24 -0.83 -3.21 -18.40
N GLY A 25 -0.40 -4.46 -18.26
CA GLY A 25 0.22 -5.21 -19.35
C GLY A 25 1.15 -6.29 -18.83
N ARG A 26 0.59 -7.52 -18.66
CA ARG A 26 1.27 -8.78 -18.29
C ARG A 26 2.03 -8.66 -16.97
N THR A 27 1.53 -9.33 -15.93
CA THR A 27 2.29 -9.51 -14.67
C THR A 27 3.70 -9.95 -15.03
N LYS A 28 4.66 -9.03 -14.89
CA LYS A 28 6.06 -9.41 -14.97
C LYS A 28 6.27 -10.25 -13.74
N MET A 29 6.56 -11.52 -13.96
CA MET A 29 7.08 -12.36 -12.92
C MET A 29 8.56 -12.04 -12.77
N ASP A 30 9.10 -12.13 -11.56
CA ASP A 30 10.54 -12.11 -11.37
C ASP A 30 11.17 -13.39 -11.96
N ARG A 31 12.47 -13.58 -11.75
CA ARG A 31 13.18 -14.75 -12.29
C ARG A 31 12.67 -16.08 -11.75
N ASP A 32 11.99 -16.06 -10.60
CA ASP A 32 11.51 -17.21 -9.86
C ASP A 32 9.97 -17.38 -9.98
N GLY A 33 9.30 -16.56 -10.81
CA GLY A 33 7.85 -16.61 -10.96
C GLY A 33 7.06 -15.71 -9.99
N GLY A 34 7.76 -14.95 -9.15
CA GLY A 34 7.21 -14.13 -8.07
C GLY A 34 6.75 -12.73 -8.49
N PRO A 35 6.04 -12.01 -7.59
CA PRO A 35 5.59 -10.65 -7.84
C PRO A 35 6.77 -9.67 -7.93
N VAL A 36 6.74 -8.77 -8.93
CA VAL A 36 7.79 -7.78 -9.14
C VAL A 36 7.52 -6.51 -8.33
N ALA A 37 8.58 -5.98 -7.70
CA ALA A 37 8.48 -4.73 -6.93
C ALA A 37 8.05 -3.55 -7.81
N GLY A 38 7.14 -2.72 -7.30
CA GLY A 38 6.56 -1.58 -8.02
C GLY A 38 5.33 -1.92 -8.86
N ASP A 39 5.09 -3.21 -9.15
CA ASP A 39 3.82 -3.65 -9.73
C ASP A 39 2.72 -3.69 -8.65
N PRO A 40 1.44 -3.58 -9.03
CA PRO A 40 0.34 -3.75 -8.09
C PRO A 40 0.46 -5.09 -7.37
N ALA A 41 0.50 -5.05 -6.02
CA ALA A 41 0.51 -6.27 -5.21
C ALA A 41 -0.65 -7.19 -5.61
N PRO A 42 -0.49 -8.53 -5.60
CA PRO A 42 -1.60 -9.45 -5.81
C PRO A 42 -2.72 -9.23 -4.79
N ASP A 43 -3.95 -9.57 -5.16
CA ASP A 43 -5.09 -9.42 -4.26
C ASP A 43 -5.43 -10.75 -3.58
N PHE A 44 -5.66 -10.71 -2.27
CA PHE A 44 -5.97 -11.88 -1.44
C PHE A 44 -7.24 -11.61 -0.64
N ASN A 45 -8.03 -12.66 -0.42
CA ASN A 45 -9.13 -12.63 0.54
C ASN A 45 -8.76 -13.50 1.73
N LEU A 46 -8.35 -12.85 2.82
CA LEU A 46 -7.86 -13.50 4.03
C LEU A 46 -9.01 -13.69 5.00
N LYS A 47 -9.11 -14.85 5.62
CA LYS A 47 -10.03 -15.10 6.72
C LYS A 47 -9.28 -15.02 8.04
N SER A 48 -9.94 -14.54 9.07
CA SER A 48 -9.45 -14.68 10.43
C SER A 48 -9.38 -16.17 10.82
N ILE A 49 -8.54 -16.48 11.82
CA ILE A 49 -8.32 -17.87 12.27
C ILE A 49 -9.62 -18.52 12.74
N ASP A 50 -10.49 -17.75 13.40
CA ASP A 50 -11.82 -18.14 13.86
C ASP A 50 -12.90 -18.05 12.75
N GLY A 51 -12.56 -17.55 11.56
CA GLY A 51 -13.49 -17.33 10.45
C GLY A 51 -14.49 -16.19 10.66
N ALA A 52 -14.41 -15.46 11.77
CA ALA A 52 -15.34 -14.39 12.12
C ALA A 52 -15.33 -13.21 11.13
N PHE A 53 -14.20 -12.95 10.47
CA PHE A 53 -14.12 -11.92 9.45
C PHE A 53 -13.28 -12.31 8.25
N SER A 54 -13.57 -11.65 7.13
CA SER A 54 -12.81 -11.76 5.88
C SER A 54 -12.30 -10.38 5.49
N LEU A 55 -11.05 -10.30 5.07
CA LEU A 55 -10.37 -9.06 4.69
C LEU A 55 -9.78 -9.21 3.30
N LYS A 56 -10.22 -8.34 2.39
CA LYS A 56 -9.64 -8.24 1.04
C LYS A 56 -8.45 -7.28 1.07
N LEU A 57 -7.27 -7.73 0.63
CA LEU A 57 -6.04 -6.94 0.75
C LEU A 57 -6.12 -5.61 -0.01
N SER A 58 -6.76 -5.60 -1.18
CA SER A 58 -6.99 -4.38 -1.95
C SER A 58 -7.79 -3.30 -1.20
N SER A 59 -8.58 -3.67 -0.19
CA SER A 59 -9.33 -2.70 0.63
C SER A 59 -8.44 -1.83 1.53
N LEU A 60 -7.18 -2.23 1.73
CA LEU A 60 -6.18 -1.53 2.54
C LEU A 60 -5.19 -0.70 1.70
N ARG A 61 -5.25 -0.78 0.36
CA ARG A 61 -4.41 0.05 -0.53
C ARG A 61 -4.62 1.53 -0.21
N ASP A 62 -3.54 2.29 -0.25
CA ASP A 62 -3.47 3.74 -0.02
C ASP A 62 -3.97 4.23 1.35
N LYS A 63 -4.39 3.32 2.24
CA LYS A 63 -4.81 3.64 3.62
C LYS A 63 -3.67 3.48 4.62
N ARG A 64 -2.88 2.41 4.45
CA ARG A 64 -1.73 2.11 5.31
C ARG A 64 -0.80 1.08 4.64
N PRO A 65 0.51 1.09 4.93
CA PRO A 65 1.39 0.01 4.54
C PRO A 65 0.94 -1.32 5.16
N VAL A 66 1.06 -2.40 4.40
CA VAL A 66 0.72 -3.76 4.85
C VAL A 66 1.88 -4.69 4.54
N VAL A 67 2.22 -5.55 5.50
CA VAL A 67 3.24 -6.60 5.35
C VAL A 67 2.55 -7.95 5.48
N LEU A 68 2.84 -8.87 4.55
CA LEU A 68 2.35 -10.25 4.60
C LEU A 68 3.47 -11.16 5.13
N LEU A 69 3.16 -11.92 6.19
CA LEU A 69 4.01 -12.98 6.70
C LEU A 69 3.34 -14.30 6.35
N PHE A 70 3.98 -15.10 5.49
CA PHE A 70 3.52 -16.43 5.15
C PHE A 70 4.18 -17.45 6.08
N GLY A 71 3.36 -18.26 6.73
CA GLY A 71 3.81 -19.35 7.58
C GLY A 71 2.83 -20.50 7.48
N SER A 72 3.32 -21.71 7.72
CA SER A 72 2.51 -22.92 7.86
C SER A 72 2.71 -23.44 9.27
N TYR A 73 1.62 -23.74 9.96
CA TYR A 73 1.65 -24.47 11.23
C TYR A 73 1.24 -25.91 10.93
N THR A 74 2.21 -26.82 10.98
CA THR A 74 2.03 -28.27 10.86
C THR A 74 2.50 -28.94 12.13
#